data_AF-A0A931LTC1-F1
#
_entry.id   AF-A0A931LTC1-F1
#
_cell.length_a   1.000
_cell.length_b   1.000
_cell.length_c   1.000
_cell.angle_alpha   90.00
_cell.angle_beta   90.00
_cell.angle_gamma   90.00
#
_symmetry.space_group_name_H-M   'P 1'
#
loop_
_entity.id
_entity.type
_entity.pdbx_description
1 polymer ?
#
loop_
_entity_poly.entity_id
_entity_poly.type
_entity_poly.pdbx_seq_one_letter_code
_entity_poly.pdbx_strand_id
1 'polypeptide(L)'
;MTWTARAAIAACALGQFAFASTVRARGPVLLVNEIPVLRLTAYERWRSPSARIGYAAAMLRRHWGAISARGASLRVRGRPFVLVYPADASPYGVWPATLARQWAHGIRDAMASRALRLSDSSISMAVGGAQEVYVAGKGAQWAQIESSDETVVKARRQGGAIRVMAQGAGKAVITVSLADQVRVLKVEALPLSAILPQHLSASVSGAPAMEETVAGAIAGAIYTKMTLGLGADVRMVEASAKPLAPGEDRVFQAHVRASGEGCAPSEGPVFVTVRNEALPVRREEELWYCNSPEHIRKFGPLFASRLAPNTPIRLLYHHVNDLPEVAFFKVQAVNADSRPARLLIIPGDSKPGRDPIQAGLEAGSQFLRAWSRSSGEIVTVPPHSSLPISLRSLSPGQTTSGLCMLQLLEGGSSSVLVRADVREPFPLDLRWGLAIKSSTPWREVGAKRINEYDRPARAVTEFIYPNPFQNLEAKYEVGGPYTFVRIGQQPNRRKDGRDNLEGNFGVFYAVHARLVNPTEAPEDVELVYEASAGYSGALVLINGDLVQTPILKPKGEYRLAKVHLEPDASKSLFIQTLPLSGGSYPATLTLRPVGSDAKYSSEVAARKP
;
A
#
# COMPACT_ATOMS: atom_id res chain seq x y z
N MET A 1 -44.64 -5.79 -5.99
CA MET A 1 -45.59 -4.69 -6.22
C MET A 1 -45.53 -4.30 -7.67
N THR A 2 -46.72 -4.24 -8.27
CA THR A 2 -47.08 -4.13 -9.68
C THR A 2 -46.35 -3.00 -10.43
N TRP A 3 -45.64 -3.38 -11.49
CA TRP A 3 -45.13 -2.46 -12.52
C TRP A 3 -46.25 -2.21 -13.53
N THR A 4 -46.83 -1.02 -13.52
CA THR A 4 -47.78 -0.57 -14.54
C THR A 4 -47.51 0.88 -14.95
N ALA A 5 -47.46 1.05 -16.27
CA ALA A 5 -47.82 2.23 -17.06
C ALA A 5 -46.93 3.49 -17.00
N ARG A 6 -46.26 3.78 -18.13
CA ARG A 6 -46.77 4.71 -19.15
C ARG A 6 -45.87 4.68 -20.39
N ALA A 7 -46.21 3.84 -21.36
CA ALA A 7 -45.80 4.03 -22.75
C ALA A 7 -47.00 4.68 -23.47
N ALA A 8 -46.86 5.95 -23.84
CA ALA A 8 -47.84 6.63 -24.67
C ALA A 8 -47.69 6.11 -26.10
N ILE A 9 -48.61 5.23 -26.52
CA ILE A 9 -48.76 4.79 -27.90
C ILE A 9 -49.50 5.91 -28.65
N ALA A 10 -48.76 6.72 -29.40
CA ALA A 10 -49.34 7.51 -30.48
C ALA A 10 -49.33 6.66 -31.76
N ALA A 11 -50.47 6.07 -32.09
CA ALA A 11 -50.69 5.44 -33.38
C ALA A 11 -50.70 6.52 -34.48
N CYS A 12 -49.67 6.51 -35.33
CA CYS A 12 -49.64 7.25 -36.58
C CYS A 12 -49.45 6.28 -37.74
N ALA A 13 -50.18 6.56 -38.82
CA ALA A 13 -50.41 5.73 -39.99
C ALA A 13 -49.16 5.05 -40.59
N LEU A 14 -49.35 3.79 -40.99
CA LEU A 14 -48.40 2.95 -41.72
C LEU A 14 -48.13 3.50 -43.14
N GLY A 15 -47.15 4.38 -43.26
CA GLY A 15 -46.45 4.62 -44.52
C GLY A 15 -45.15 3.81 -44.54
N GLN A 16 -45.05 2.80 -45.42
CA GLN A 16 -43.75 2.20 -45.76
C GLN A 16 -42.89 3.26 -46.46
N PHE A 17 -42.14 4.05 -45.70
CA PHE A 17 -41.09 4.88 -46.28
C PHE A 17 -39.99 3.94 -46.79
N ALA A 18 -39.97 3.71 -48.10
CA ALA A 18 -38.84 3.07 -48.76
C ALA A 18 -37.64 4.02 -48.71
N PHE A 19 -36.88 3.98 -47.61
CA PHE A 19 -35.65 4.77 -47.51
C PHE A 19 -34.72 4.40 -48.67
N ALA A 20 -34.22 5.39 -49.40
CA ALA A 20 -33.15 5.15 -50.36
C ALA A 20 -31.90 4.70 -49.59
N SER A 21 -31.17 3.72 -50.11
CA SER A 21 -29.89 3.33 -49.52
C SER A 21 -28.94 4.52 -49.54
N THR A 22 -28.14 4.63 -48.48
CA THR A 22 -27.29 5.79 -48.26
C THR A 22 -25.88 5.46 -48.69
N VAL A 23 -25.18 6.43 -49.29
CA VAL A 23 -23.76 6.29 -49.66
C VAL A 23 -23.02 7.47 -49.09
N ARG A 24 -21.88 7.25 -48.44
CA ARG A 24 -21.07 8.33 -47.87
C ARG A 24 -19.58 8.03 -47.98
N ALA A 25 -18.80 9.09 -48.11
CA ALA A 25 -17.35 9.05 -48.03
C ALA A 25 -16.90 9.39 -46.60
N ARG A 26 -15.99 8.59 -46.02
CA ARG A 26 -15.29 8.91 -44.77
C ARG A 26 -13.79 8.73 -44.98
N GLY A 27 -13.11 9.82 -45.33
CA GLY A 27 -11.71 9.77 -45.79
C GLY A 27 -11.54 8.78 -46.95
N PRO A 28 -10.63 7.81 -46.86
CA PRO A 28 -10.40 6.81 -47.90
C PRO A 28 -11.40 5.62 -47.88
N VAL A 29 -12.51 5.71 -47.14
CA VAL A 29 -13.50 4.61 -47.01
C VAL A 29 -14.84 5.00 -47.58
N LEU A 30 -15.41 4.12 -48.43
CA LEU A 30 -16.80 4.22 -48.88
C LEU A 30 -17.71 3.46 -47.91
N LEU A 31 -18.75 4.15 -47.46
CA LEU A 31 -19.81 3.60 -46.62
C LEU A 31 -21.09 3.47 -47.45
N VAL A 32 -21.75 2.32 -47.39
CA VAL A 32 -23.10 2.11 -47.95
C VAL A 32 -23.99 1.64 -46.81
N ASN A 33 -25.09 2.34 -46.54
CA ASN A 33 -25.94 2.06 -45.38
C ASN A 33 -25.14 2.03 -44.06
N GLU A 34 -24.15 2.94 -43.94
CA GLU A 34 -23.16 3.03 -42.85
C GLU A 34 -22.28 1.76 -42.67
N ILE A 35 -22.31 0.82 -43.61
CA ILE A 35 -21.42 -0.35 -43.67
C ILE A 35 -20.19 0.03 -44.51
N PRO A 36 -18.94 -0.13 -44.02
CA PRO A 36 -17.75 0.07 -44.83
C PRO A 36 -17.63 -1.03 -45.86
N VAL A 37 -17.64 -0.65 -47.15
CA VAL A 37 -17.70 -1.62 -48.26
C VAL A 37 -16.42 -1.66 -49.09
N LEU A 38 -15.62 -0.59 -49.07
CA LEU A 38 -14.28 -0.56 -49.66
C LEU A 38 -13.40 0.55 -49.07
N ARG A 39 -12.09 0.39 -49.19
CA ARG A 39 -11.06 1.36 -48.79
C ARG A 39 -10.03 1.51 -49.89
N LEU A 40 -9.76 2.76 -50.31
CA LEU A 40 -8.71 3.05 -51.29
C LEU A 40 -7.42 3.49 -50.58
N THR A 41 -6.28 3.10 -51.11
CA THR A 41 -4.94 3.48 -50.62
C THR A 41 -4.09 4.11 -51.71
N ALA A 42 -4.37 3.80 -52.99
CA ALA A 42 -3.63 4.31 -54.12
C ALA A 42 -4.00 5.77 -54.45
N TYR A 43 -3.03 6.51 -54.97
CA TYR A 43 -3.28 7.78 -55.63
C TYR A 43 -3.67 7.51 -57.09
N GLU A 44 -4.56 8.34 -57.63
CA GLU A 44 -4.93 8.30 -59.05
C GLU A 44 -4.62 9.66 -59.67
N ARG A 45 -3.50 9.73 -60.40
CA ARG A 45 -2.91 11.00 -60.87
C ARG A 45 -2.70 11.96 -59.68
N TRP A 46 -3.49 13.02 -59.61
CA TRP A 46 -3.47 14.08 -58.57
C TRP A 46 -4.57 13.91 -57.50
N ARG A 47 -5.36 12.83 -57.54
CA ARG A 47 -6.44 12.59 -56.58
C ARG A 47 -5.94 11.71 -55.44
N SER A 48 -6.04 12.23 -54.22
CA SER A 48 -5.83 11.45 -53.01
C SER A 48 -6.86 10.32 -52.89
N PRO A 49 -6.57 9.25 -52.14
CA PRO A 49 -7.53 8.18 -51.85
C PRO A 49 -8.89 8.71 -51.36
N SER A 50 -8.88 9.74 -50.51
CA SER A 50 -10.11 10.40 -50.03
C SER A 50 -10.89 11.10 -51.15
N ALA A 51 -10.21 11.78 -52.08
CA ALA A 51 -10.85 12.42 -53.23
C ALA A 51 -11.44 11.38 -54.21
N ARG A 52 -10.75 10.24 -54.40
CA ARG A 52 -11.26 9.11 -55.21
C ARG A 52 -12.54 8.54 -54.62
N ILE A 53 -12.59 8.35 -53.30
CA ILE A 53 -13.80 7.89 -52.59
C ILE A 53 -14.93 8.93 -52.64
N GLY A 54 -14.61 10.22 -52.50
CA GLY A 54 -15.58 11.30 -52.65
C GLY A 54 -16.28 11.25 -54.01
N TYR A 55 -15.50 11.06 -55.08
CA TYR A 55 -16.02 10.86 -56.44
C TYR A 55 -16.87 9.58 -56.56
N ALA A 56 -16.37 8.46 -56.02
CA ALA A 56 -17.08 7.18 -56.04
C ALA A 56 -18.45 7.28 -55.34
N ALA A 57 -18.49 7.93 -54.16
CA ALA A 57 -19.71 8.16 -53.42
C ALA A 57 -20.71 9.03 -54.20
N ALA A 58 -20.23 10.11 -54.84
CA ALA A 58 -21.06 10.97 -55.68
C ALA A 58 -21.64 10.22 -56.89
N MET A 59 -20.83 9.41 -57.56
CA MET A 59 -21.25 8.58 -58.69
C MET A 59 -22.30 7.55 -58.30
N LEU A 60 -22.13 6.87 -57.17
CA LEU A 60 -23.10 5.91 -56.67
C LEU A 60 -24.41 6.59 -56.26
N ARG A 61 -24.37 7.76 -55.62
CA ARG A 61 -25.58 8.56 -55.32
C ARG A 61 -26.34 8.95 -56.58
N ARG A 62 -25.62 9.39 -57.63
CA ARG A 62 -26.21 9.88 -58.89
C ARG A 62 -26.71 8.77 -59.81
N HIS A 63 -26.05 7.63 -59.84
CA HIS A 63 -26.29 6.56 -60.81
C HIS A 63 -26.71 5.24 -60.18
N TRP A 64 -27.38 5.30 -59.02
CA TRP A 64 -27.84 4.16 -58.21
C TRP A 64 -28.40 2.99 -59.03
N GLY A 65 -27.87 1.76 -58.88
CA GLY A 65 -28.36 0.60 -59.64
C GLY A 65 -27.46 -0.63 -59.53
N ALA A 66 -27.52 -1.52 -60.52
CA ALA A 66 -26.77 -2.78 -60.53
C ALA A 66 -25.25 -2.54 -60.43
N ILE A 67 -24.64 -3.12 -59.39
CA ILE A 67 -23.20 -3.05 -59.12
C ILE A 67 -22.53 -4.30 -59.65
N SER A 68 -21.51 -4.12 -60.47
CA SER A 68 -20.70 -5.20 -61.03
C SER A 68 -19.22 -4.84 -61.02
N ALA A 69 -18.37 -5.85 -61.18
CA ALA A 69 -16.95 -5.67 -61.42
C ALA A 69 -16.62 -6.23 -62.81
N ARG A 70 -15.80 -5.52 -63.59
CA ARG A 70 -15.23 -6.00 -64.87
C ARG A 70 -13.74 -5.68 -64.87
N GLY A 71 -12.90 -6.71 -64.83
CA GLY A 71 -11.47 -6.55 -64.58
C GLY A 71 -11.23 -5.86 -63.23
N ALA A 72 -10.30 -4.91 -63.19
CA ALA A 72 -10.02 -4.10 -62.00
C ALA A 72 -10.98 -2.92 -61.78
N SER A 73 -12.09 -2.83 -62.53
CA SER A 73 -13.03 -1.69 -62.43
C SER A 73 -14.36 -2.10 -61.80
N LEU A 74 -14.77 -1.34 -60.79
CA LEU A 74 -16.13 -1.34 -60.24
C LEU A 74 -17.05 -0.47 -61.11
N ARG A 75 -18.21 -1.01 -61.46
CA ARG A 75 -19.18 -0.38 -62.35
C ARG A 75 -20.57 -0.32 -61.71
N VAL A 76 -21.28 0.78 -61.93
CA VAL A 76 -22.69 0.98 -61.56
C VAL A 76 -23.48 1.21 -62.84
N ARG A 77 -24.52 0.39 -63.09
CA ARG A 77 -25.26 0.38 -64.37
C ARG A 77 -24.36 0.31 -65.61
N GLY A 78 -23.27 -0.45 -65.52
CA GLY A 78 -22.29 -0.58 -66.60
C GLY A 78 -21.31 0.60 -66.76
N ARG A 79 -21.39 1.67 -65.96
CA ARG A 79 -20.43 2.79 -65.97
C ARG A 79 -19.36 2.63 -64.87
N PRO A 80 -18.06 2.78 -65.17
CA PRO A 80 -17.02 2.68 -64.15
C PRO A 80 -17.11 3.84 -63.15
N PHE A 81 -16.96 3.53 -61.86
CA PHE A 81 -16.95 4.56 -60.79
C PHE A 81 -15.76 4.41 -59.83
N VAL A 82 -15.11 3.25 -59.78
CA VAL A 82 -13.80 3.05 -59.12
C VAL A 82 -12.94 2.15 -60.00
N LEU A 83 -11.67 2.51 -60.15
CA LEU A 83 -10.62 1.63 -60.67
C LEU A 83 -9.73 1.18 -59.50
N VAL A 84 -9.49 -0.12 -59.36
CA VAL A 84 -8.66 -0.71 -58.31
C VAL A 84 -7.23 -0.83 -58.81
N TYR A 85 -6.28 -0.20 -58.12
CA TYR A 85 -4.85 -0.28 -58.45
C TYR A 85 -4.14 -1.40 -57.69
N PRO A 86 -2.94 -1.85 -58.14
CA PRO A 86 -2.12 -2.79 -57.37
C PRO A 86 -1.87 -2.34 -55.92
N ALA A 87 -1.67 -1.04 -55.69
CA ALA A 87 -1.50 -0.49 -54.35
C ALA A 87 -2.78 -0.58 -53.48
N ASP A 88 -3.97 -0.56 -54.09
CA ASP A 88 -5.24 -0.80 -53.38
C ASP A 88 -5.39 -2.29 -52.99
N ALA A 89 -4.82 -3.20 -53.77
CA ALA A 89 -4.98 -4.65 -53.62
C ALA A 89 -3.88 -5.34 -52.79
N SER A 90 -2.68 -4.77 -52.78
CA SER A 90 -1.52 -5.25 -52.02
C SER A 90 -1.81 -5.51 -50.53
N PRO A 91 -2.52 -4.64 -49.78
CA PRO A 91 -2.83 -4.89 -48.38
C PRO A 91 -3.70 -6.13 -48.13
N TYR A 92 -4.40 -6.61 -49.15
CA TYR A 92 -5.32 -7.76 -49.07
C TYR A 92 -4.71 -9.04 -49.69
N GLY A 93 -3.48 -8.99 -50.20
CA GLY A 93 -2.80 -10.14 -50.81
C GLY A 93 -3.49 -10.70 -52.06
N VAL A 94 -4.29 -9.88 -52.76
CA VAL A 94 -5.07 -10.32 -53.93
C VAL A 94 -4.80 -9.45 -55.16
N TRP A 95 -5.12 -9.97 -56.33
CA TRP A 95 -5.07 -9.20 -57.58
C TRP A 95 -6.18 -8.14 -57.64
N PRO A 96 -5.95 -6.97 -58.29
CA PRO A 96 -6.93 -5.89 -58.36
C PRO A 96 -8.31 -6.29 -58.87
N ALA A 97 -8.39 -7.20 -59.85
CA ALA A 97 -9.66 -7.70 -60.36
C ALA A 97 -10.43 -8.58 -59.34
N THR A 98 -9.71 -9.28 -58.46
CA THR A 98 -10.31 -10.06 -57.38
C THR A 98 -10.83 -9.14 -56.28
N LEU A 99 -10.07 -8.12 -55.89
CA LEU A 99 -10.52 -7.12 -54.92
C LEU A 99 -11.72 -6.33 -55.44
N ALA A 100 -11.74 -5.95 -56.72
CA ALA A 100 -12.90 -5.32 -57.35
C ALA A 100 -14.16 -6.20 -57.25
N ARG A 101 -14.05 -7.53 -57.45
CA ARG A 101 -15.19 -8.45 -57.27
C ARG A 101 -15.65 -8.51 -55.82
N GLN A 102 -14.72 -8.60 -54.86
CA GLN A 102 -15.02 -8.60 -53.43
C GLN A 102 -15.72 -7.32 -52.99
N TRP A 103 -15.24 -6.15 -53.40
CA TRP A 103 -15.88 -4.87 -53.12
C TRP A 103 -17.24 -4.72 -53.81
N ALA A 104 -17.39 -5.17 -55.06
CA ALA A 104 -18.70 -5.17 -55.72
C ALA A 104 -19.72 -6.03 -54.95
N HIS A 105 -19.28 -7.18 -54.43
CA HIS A 105 -20.10 -8.02 -53.57
C HIS A 105 -20.45 -7.33 -52.26
N GLY A 106 -19.46 -6.76 -51.55
CA GLY A 106 -19.70 -6.04 -50.29
C GLY A 106 -20.64 -4.85 -50.46
N ILE A 107 -20.55 -4.11 -51.57
CA ILE A 107 -21.51 -3.05 -51.91
C ILE A 107 -22.91 -3.64 -52.10
N ARG A 108 -23.07 -4.72 -52.87
CA ARG A 108 -24.38 -5.37 -53.08
C ARG A 108 -24.98 -5.88 -51.78
N ASP A 109 -24.17 -6.49 -50.92
CA ASP A 109 -24.62 -7.03 -49.64
C ASP A 109 -25.04 -5.91 -48.68
N ALA A 110 -24.26 -4.83 -48.62
CA ALA A 110 -24.63 -3.64 -47.85
C ALA A 110 -25.92 -2.98 -48.39
N MET A 111 -26.13 -2.99 -49.71
CA MET A 111 -27.37 -2.53 -50.33
C MET A 111 -28.57 -3.43 -50.00
N ALA A 112 -28.35 -4.74 -49.92
CA ALA A 112 -29.36 -5.73 -49.58
C ALA A 112 -29.67 -5.79 -48.08
N SER A 113 -28.78 -5.28 -47.22
CA SER A 113 -28.96 -5.25 -45.77
C SER A 113 -30.17 -4.39 -45.36
N ARG A 114 -31.27 -5.05 -45.01
CA ARG A 114 -32.49 -4.39 -44.51
C ARG A 114 -32.49 -4.19 -43.00
N ALA A 115 -31.71 -4.97 -42.27
CA ALA A 115 -31.76 -4.99 -40.81
C ALA A 115 -30.83 -3.94 -40.20
N LEU A 116 -31.36 -3.14 -39.27
CA LEU A 116 -30.58 -2.31 -38.37
C LEU A 116 -29.68 -3.20 -37.51
N ARG A 117 -28.41 -2.81 -37.36
CA ARG A 117 -27.39 -3.51 -36.57
C ARG A 117 -26.61 -2.50 -35.74
N LEU A 118 -26.24 -2.90 -34.53
CA LEU A 118 -25.33 -2.18 -33.65
C LEU A 118 -23.99 -2.91 -33.64
N SER A 119 -22.87 -2.18 -33.50
CA SER A 119 -21.56 -2.82 -33.29
C SER A 119 -21.53 -3.64 -32.01
N ASP A 120 -22.27 -3.19 -31.00
CA ASP A 120 -22.33 -3.77 -29.67
C ASP A 120 -23.79 -3.90 -29.22
N SER A 121 -24.12 -5.01 -28.56
CA SER A 121 -25.44 -5.24 -27.95
C SER A 121 -25.45 -4.86 -26.46
N SER A 122 -24.28 -4.75 -25.85
CA SER A 122 -24.09 -4.29 -24.48
C SER A 122 -22.74 -3.61 -24.30
N ILE A 123 -22.70 -2.54 -23.51
CA ILE A 123 -21.47 -1.86 -23.11
C ILE A 123 -21.49 -1.54 -21.61
N SER A 124 -20.31 -1.51 -20.99
CA SER A 124 -20.12 -1.07 -19.62
C SER A 124 -19.06 0.04 -19.61
N MET A 125 -19.33 1.13 -18.90
CA MET A 125 -18.44 2.29 -18.86
C MET A 125 -18.50 3.00 -17.51
N ALA A 126 -17.41 3.67 -17.14
CA ALA A 126 -17.39 4.53 -15.96
C ALA A 126 -18.32 5.74 -16.12
N VAL A 127 -18.93 6.18 -15.02
CA VAL A 127 -19.63 7.48 -14.97
C VAL A 127 -18.68 8.61 -15.42
N GLY A 128 -19.17 9.51 -16.28
CA GLY A 128 -18.38 10.54 -16.95
C GLY A 128 -17.65 10.06 -18.21
N GLY A 129 -17.59 8.75 -18.44
CA GLY A 129 -17.05 8.16 -19.66
C GLY A 129 -17.97 8.29 -20.86
N ALA A 130 -17.39 8.14 -22.06
CA ALA A 130 -18.13 8.09 -23.31
C ALA A 130 -17.60 7.00 -24.23
N GLN A 131 -18.49 6.38 -24.98
CA GLN A 131 -18.16 5.35 -25.97
C GLN A 131 -18.97 5.56 -27.25
N GLU A 132 -18.38 5.26 -28.40
CA GLU A 132 -19.08 5.26 -29.67
C GLU A 132 -19.58 3.84 -30.00
N VAL A 133 -20.87 3.72 -30.34
CA VAL A 133 -21.47 2.48 -30.86
C VAL A 133 -21.96 2.73 -32.29
N TYR A 134 -21.48 1.93 -33.24
CA TYR A 134 -21.80 2.13 -34.66
C TYR A 134 -23.17 1.56 -35.00
N VAL A 135 -23.95 2.31 -35.80
CA VAL A 135 -25.27 1.89 -36.29
C VAL A 135 -25.19 1.68 -37.79
N ALA A 136 -25.43 0.45 -38.22
CA ALA A 136 -25.39 0.05 -39.62
C ALA A 136 -26.74 -0.50 -40.08
N GLY A 137 -26.99 -0.44 -41.39
CA GLY A 137 -28.22 -0.93 -42.01
C GLY A 137 -28.96 0.14 -42.81
N LYS A 138 -29.86 -0.31 -43.67
CA LYS A 138 -30.63 0.59 -44.54
C LYS A 138 -31.45 1.55 -43.69
N GLY A 139 -31.20 2.84 -43.88
CA GLY A 139 -31.84 3.92 -43.14
C GLY A 139 -31.28 4.19 -41.73
N ALA A 140 -30.17 3.56 -41.35
CA ALA A 140 -29.53 3.72 -40.03
C ALA A 140 -29.25 5.16 -39.62
N GLN A 141 -28.99 6.07 -40.57
CA GLN A 141 -28.76 7.49 -40.31
C GLN A 141 -30.02 8.25 -39.83
N TRP A 142 -31.21 7.72 -40.12
CA TRP A 142 -32.49 8.29 -39.70
C TRP A 142 -33.11 7.56 -38.52
N ALA A 143 -32.47 6.52 -37.99
CA ALA A 143 -32.99 5.81 -36.84
C ALA A 143 -33.04 6.74 -35.61
N GLN A 144 -34.17 6.72 -34.91
CA GLN A 144 -34.37 7.45 -33.66
C GLN A 144 -33.57 6.78 -32.55
N ILE A 145 -33.08 7.58 -31.61
CA ILE A 145 -32.25 7.13 -30.49
C ILE A 145 -32.88 7.69 -29.23
N GLU A 146 -33.29 6.81 -28.34
CA GLU A 146 -33.89 7.18 -27.06
C GLU A 146 -33.18 6.41 -25.95
N SER A 147 -32.88 7.10 -24.86
CA SER A 147 -32.43 6.45 -23.64
C SER A 147 -33.63 6.18 -22.75
N SER A 148 -33.67 5.01 -22.12
CA SER A 148 -34.68 4.69 -21.09
C SER A 148 -34.53 5.57 -19.84
N ASP A 149 -33.33 6.11 -19.60
CA ASP A 149 -33.03 6.99 -18.48
C ASP A 149 -31.84 7.91 -18.81
N GLU A 150 -32.13 9.16 -19.16
CA GLU A 150 -31.11 10.18 -19.47
C GLU A 150 -30.32 10.68 -18.26
N THR A 151 -30.77 10.38 -17.03
CA THR A 151 -30.01 10.70 -15.81
C THR A 151 -28.87 9.70 -15.59
N VAL A 152 -29.00 8.48 -16.15
CA VAL A 152 -27.99 7.42 -16.10
C VAL A 152 -27.13 7.44 -17.36
N VAL A 153 -27.74 7.44 -18.55
CA VAL A 153 -27.01 7.42 -19.83
C VAL A 153 -27.66 8.35 -20.84
N LYS A 154 -26.86 9.24 -21.43
CA LYS A 154 -27.27 10.06 -22.59
C LYS A 154 -26.71 9.47 -23.86
N ALA A 155 -27.51 9.48 -24.91
CA ALA A 155 -27.13 9.00 -26.23
C ALA A 155 -27.35 10.10 -27.25
N ARG A 156 -26.34 10.41 -28.06
CA ARG A 156 -26.46 11.38 -29.15
C ARG A 156 -25.93 10.79 -30.44
N ARG A 157 -26.66 11.02 -31.53
CA ARG A 157 -26.17 10.64 -32.86
C ARG A 157 -24.95 11.50 -33.22
N GLN A 158 -23.87 10.85 -33.60
CA GLN A 158 -22.66 11.48 -34.14
C GLN A 158 -22.29 10.78 -35.46
N GLY A 159 -22.89 11.25 -36.56
CA GLY A 159 -22.76 10.61 -37.87
C GLY A 159 -23.36 9.21 -37.90
N GLY A 160 -22.53 8.21 -38.25
CA GLY A 160 -22.91 6.79 -38.32
C GLY A 160 -22.84 6.05 -36.98
N ALA A 161 -22.53 6.77 -35.90
CA ALA A 161 -22.41 6.23 -34.56
C ALA A 161 -23.35 6.93 -33.58
N ILE A 162 -23.56 6.28 -32.44
CA ILE A 162 -24.16 6.84 -31.24
C ILE A 162 -23.02 7.09 -30.27
N ARG A 163 -22.82 8.35 -29.88
CA ARG A 163 -21.98 8.69 -28.75
C ARG A 163 -22.81 8.51 -27.48
N VAL A 164 -22.49 7.45 -26.75
CA VAL A 164 -23.08 7.08 -25.47
C VAL A 164 -22.24 7.71 -24.37
N MET A 165 -22.87 8.42 -23.43
CA MET A 165 -22.21 9.12 -22.32
C MET A 165 -22.87 8.71 -21.01
N ALA A 166 -22.10 8.16 -20.08
CA ALA A 166 -22.60 7.85 -18.74
C ALA A 166 -22.68 9.12 -17.88
N GLN A 167 -23.86 9.42 -17.38
CA GLN A 167 -24.16 10.59 -16.55
C GLN A 167 -24.27 10.24 -15.06
N GLY A 168 -24.84 9.07 -14.75
CA GLY A 168 -25.06 8.57 -13.40
C GLY A 168 -24.86 7.06 -13.35
N ALA A 169 -24.62 6.53 -12.15
CA ALA A 169 -24.45 5.09 -11.96
C ALA A 169 -25.79 4.36 -12.14
N GLY A 170 -25.79 3.24 -12.85
CA GLY A 170 -26.99 2.44 -13.05
C GLY A 170 -27.03 1.70 -14.38
N LYS A 171 -28.17 1.09 -14.67
CA LYS A 171 -28.43 0.40 -15.93
C LYS A 171 -29.45 1.19 -16.73
N ALA A 172 -29.15 1.41 -18.00
CA ALA A 172 -30.06 2.04 -18.95
C ALA A 172 -30.07 1.25 -20.25
N VAL A 173 -31.13 1.45 -21.04
CA VAL A 173 -31.27 0.87 -22.36
C VAL A 173 -31.32 2.02 -23.36
N ILE A 174 -30.46 1.94 -24.37
CA ILE A 174 -30.59 2.80 -25.55
C ILE A 174 -31.36 2.02 -26.60
N THR A 175 -32.52 2.56 -26.96
CA THR A 175 -33.37 2.03 -28.02
C THR A 175 -33.06 2.76 -29.32
N VAL A 176 -32.74 1.98 -30.36
CA VAL A 176 -32.52 2.48 -31.70
C VAL A 176 -33.62 1.94 -32.59
N SER A 177 -34.53 2.81 -33.02
CA SER A 177 -35.75 2.45 -33.74
C SER A 177 -35.76 3.03 -35.15
N LEU A 178 -36.21 2.22 -36.11
CA LEU A 178 -36.45 2.62 -37.49
C LEU A 178 -37.64 1.83 -38.04
N ALA A 179 -38.78 2.50 -38.23
CA ALA A 179 -40.04 1.87 -38.63
C ALA A 179 -40.42 0.69 -37.70
N ASP A 180 -40.51 -0.53 -38.23
CA ASP A 180 -40.82 -1.77 -37.50
C ASP A 180 -39.60 -2.42 -36.82
N GLN A 181 -38.40 -1.87 -37.04
CA GLN A 181 -37.16 -2.42 -36.50
C GLN A 181 -36.76 -1.73 -35.21
N VAL A 182 -36.55 -2.52 -34.17
CA VAL A 182 -36.03 -2.05 -32.87
C VAL A 182 -34.74 -2.81 -32.56
N ARG A 183 -33.71 -2.07 -32.16
CA ARG A 183 -32.49 -2.63 -31.56
C ARG A 183 -32.24 -1.98 -30.20
N VAL A 184 -31.71 -2.78 -29.30
CA VAL A 184 -31.47 -2.41 -27.91
C VAL A 184 -29.99 -2.55 -27.64
N LEU A 185 -29.39 -1.48 -27.12
CA LEU A 185 -28.08 -1.48 -26.51
C LEU A 185 -28.26 -1.40 -25.00
N LYS A 186 -27.84 -2.46 -24.29
CA LYS A 186 -27.81 -2.45 -22.83
C LYS A 186 -26.57 -1.68 -22.36
N VAL A 187 -26.76 -0.67 -21.52
CA VAL A 187 -25.66 0.13 -20.99
C VAL A 187 -25.62 -0.01 -19.48
N GLU A 188 -24.46 -0.35 -18.95
CA GLU A 188 -24.17 -0.33 -17.53
C GLU A 188 -23.16 0.79 -17.25
N ALA A 189 -23.62 1.83 -16.55
CA ALA A 189 -22.79 2.91 -16.08
C ALA A 189 -22.32 2.60 -14.66
N LEU A 190 -21.03 2.30 -14.50
CA LEU A 190 -20.44 1.93 -13.22
C LEU A 190 -19.94 3.18 -12.48
N PRO A 191 -20.19 3.33 -11.17
CA PRO A 191 -19.55 4.36 -10.37
C PRO A 191 -18.02 4.16 -10.38
N LEU A 192 -17.27 5.25 -10.25
CA LEU A 192 -15.81 5.17 -10.14
C LEU A 192 -15.40 4.56 -8.80
N SER A 193 -14.38 3.71 -8.80
CA SER A 193 -13.75 3.21 -7.57
C SER A 193 -13.10 4.32 -6.74
N ALA A 194 -12.63 5.39 -7.38
CA ALA A 194 -12.23 6.63 -6.73
C ALA A 194 -12.29 7.81 -7.68
N ILE A 195 -12.56 9.01 -7.16
CA ILE A 195 -12.35 10.26 -7.90
C ILE A 195 -10.90 10.70 -7.64
N LEU A 196 -10.12 10.91 -8.69
CA LEU A 196 -8.71 11.30 -8.64
C LEU A 196 -8.47 12.58 -9.47
N PRO A 197 -7.49 13.42 -9.10
CA PRO A 197 -6.56 13.27 -7.97
C PRO A 197 -7.20 13.52 -6.59
N GLN A 198 -6.56 13.05 -5.52
CA GLN A 198 -6.92 13.38 -4.14
C GLN A 198 -5.74 14.00 -3.38
N HIS A 199 -6.05 14.85 -2.40
CA HIS A 199 -5.07 15.48 -1.51
C HIS A 199 -5.29 14.98 -0.08
N LEU A 200 -4.26 14.39 0.52
CA LEU A 200 -4.28 13.84 1.87
C LEU A 200 -3.19 14.50 2.73
N SER A 201 -3.24 14.25 4.04
CA SER A 201 -2.22 14.69 4.99
C SER A 201 -1.77 13.57 5.91
N ALA A 202 -0.50 13.62 6.29
CA ALA A 202 0.11 12.74 7.27
C ALA A 202 1.09 13.51 8.16
N SER A 203 1.31 13.02 9.37
CA SER A 203 2.26 13.61 10.32
C SER A 203 3.27 12.55 10.76
N VAL A 204 4.52 12.97 10.87
CA VAL A 204 5.65 12.17 11.37
C VAL A 204 6.43 13.00 12.40
N SER A 205 7.37 12.36 13.08
CA SER A 205 8.38 12.97 13.93
C SER A 205 9.75 12.42 13.53
N GLY A 206 10.82 13.17 13.80
CA GLY A 206 12.19 12.69 13.77
C GLY A 206 13.22 13.76 13.43
N ALA A 207 14.49 13.48 13.73
CA ALA A 207 15.62 14.37 13.48
C ALA A 207 16.72 13.68 12.63
N PRO A 208 16.57 13.63 11.28
CA PRO A 208 15.33 13.85 10.52
C PRO A 208 14.37 12.67 10.64
N ALA A 209 13.10 12.86 10.25
CA ALA A 209 12.20 11.74 10.01
C ALA A 209 12.75 10.90 8.85
N MET A 210 12.93 9.61 9.08
CA MET A 210 13.53 8.67 8.13
C MET A 210 12.65 8.47 6.89
N GLU A 211 13.27 8.10 5.77
CA GLU A 211 12.56 7.82 4.52
C GLU A 211 11.48 6.76 4.71
N GLU A 212 11.76 5.69 5.45
CA GLU A 212 10.83 4.60 5.71
C GLU A 212 9.64 5.05 6.58
N THR A 213 9.86 5.99 7.50
CA THR A 213 8.79 6.59 8.32
C THR A 213 7.88 7.47 7.45
N VAL A 214 8.46 8.29 6.57
CA VAL A 214 7.71 9.13 5.63
C VAL A 214 6.92 8.27 4.63
N ALA A 215 7.55 7.24 4.05
CA ALA A 215 6.89 6.29 3.16
C ALA A 215 5.73 5.57 3.86
N GLY A 216 5.94 5.14 5.11
CA GLY A 216 4.92 4.54 5.95
C GLY A 216 3.72 5.46 6.20
N ALA A 217 3.98 6.73 6.51
CA ALA A 217 2.94 7.73 6.72
C ALA A 217 2.13 8.03 5.45
N ILE A 218 2.78 8.06 4.27
CA ILE A 218 2.12 8.19 2.96
C ILE A 218 1.19 6.99 2.72
N ALA A 219 1.71 5.78 2.88
CA ALA A 219 0.92 4.55 2.71
C ALA A 219 -0.28 4.52 3.67
N GLY A 220 -0.04 4.82 4.95
CA GLY A 220 -1.09 4.89 5.97
C GLY A 220 -2.15 5.93 5.64
N ALA A 221 -1.77 7.11 5.15
CA ALA A 221 -2.74 8.13 4.72
C ALA A 221 -3.59 7.64 3.55
N ILE A 222 -2.98 7.04 2.52
CA ILE A 222 -3.71 6.52 1.35
C ILE A 222 -4.69 5.42 1.77
N TYR A 223 -4.23 4.42 2.51
CA TYR A 223 -5.08 3.30 2.87
C TYR A 223 -6.19 3.71 3.85
N THR A 224 -5.94 4.64 4.77
CA THR A 224 -6.90 4.92 5.85
C THR A 224 -7.75 6.18 5.65
N LYS A 225 -7.34 7.11 4.77
CA LYS A 225 -8.01 8.42 4.59
C LYS A 225 -8.51 8.70 3.18
N MET A 226 -8.08 7.93 2.17
CA MET A 226 -8.55 8.13 0.80
C MET A 226 -10.06 7.87 0.71
N THR A 227 -10.77 8.73 -0.03
CA THR A 227 -12.21 8.53 -0.27
C THR A 227 -12.38 7.56 -1.44
N LEU A 228 -13.05 6.44 -1.18
CA LEU A 228 -13.28 5.36 -2.14
C LEU A 228 -14.78 5.21 -2.43
N GLY A 229 -15.09 4.70 -3.63
CA GLY A 229 -16.42 4.23 -3.96
C GLY A 229 -16.84 3.06 -3.06
N LEU A 230 -18.14 2.85 -2.91
CA LEU A 230 -18.67 1.77 -2.08
C LEU A 230 -18.15 0.41 -2.55
N GLY A 231 -17.54 -0.36 -1.64
CA GLY A 231 -16.96 -1.67 -1.95
C GLY A 231 -15.64 -1.62 -2.73
N ALA A 232 -15.09 -0.44 -3.00
CA ALA A 232 -13.78 -0.29 -3.61
C ALA A 232 -12.66 -0.37 -2.56
N ASP A 233 -11.52 -0.88 -3.02
CA ASP A 233 -10.26 -0.89 -2.30
C ASP A 233 -9.19 -0.16 -3.12
N VAL A 234 -8.06 0.16 -2.50
CA VAL A 234 -6.96 0.88 -3.14
C VAL A 234 -5.63 0.18 -2.91
N ARG A 235 -4.84 0.11 -3.97
CA ARG A 235 -3.45 -0.32 -3.93
C ARG A 235 -2.54 0.83 -4.33
N MET A 236 -1.51 1.06 -3.54
CA MET A 236 -0.41 1.94 -3.93
C MET A 236 0.48 1.21 -4.95
N VAL A 237 0.69 1.82 -6.12
CA VAL A 237 1.54 1.27 -7.19
C VAL A 237 2.97 1.75 -6.99
N GLU A 238 3.13 3.05 -6.74
CA GLU A 238 4.42 3.69 -6.56
C GLU A 238 4.27 4.89 -5.60
N ALA A 239 5.27 5.11 -4.77
CA ALA A 239 5.43 6.34 -4.01
C ALA A 239 6.91 6.63 -3.84
N SER A 240 7.30 7.89 -3.99
CA SER A 240 8.63 8.33 -3.57
C SER A 240 8.53 8.99 -2.21
N ALA A 241 9.46 8.64 -1.32
CA ALA A 241 9.63 9.28 -0.03
C ALA A 241 11.06 9.80 0.06
N LYS A 242 11.27 10.79 0.92
CA LYS A 242 12.60 11.31 1.26
C LYS A 242 12.60 11.66 2.74
N PRO A 243 13.76 11.63 3.42
CA PRO A 243 13.86 12.15 4.77
C PRO A 243 13.37 13.60 4.84
N LEU A 244 12.79 13.95 5.99
CA LEU A 244 12.14 15.24 6.23
C LEU A 244 12.72 15.87 7.50
N ALA A 245 13.20 17.11 7.43
CA ALA A 245 13.79 17.78 8.60
C ALA A 245 12.71 18.14 9.63
N PRO A 246 13.05 18.28 10.94
CA PRO A 246 12.09 18.73 11.94
C PRO A 246 11.42 20.06 11.55
N GLY A 247 10.10 20.13 11.64
CA GLY A 247 9.31 21.32 11.31
C GLY A 247 9.04 21.52 9.81
N GLU A 248 9.59 20.67 8.94
CA GLU A 248 9.39 20.75 7.49
C GLU A 248 8.08 20.07 7.07
N ASP A 249 7.41 20.69 6.08
CA ASP A 249 6.25 20.13 5.38
C ASP A 249 6.61 19.91 3.91
N ARG A 250 6.26 18.75 3.35
CA ARG A 250 6.50 18.44 1.94
C ARG A 250 5.34 17.65 1.32
N VAL A 251 5.02 17.99 0.08
CA VAL A 251 4.03 17.25 -0.72
C VAL A 251 4.73 16.12 -1.46
N PHE A 252 4.27 14.89 -1.25
CA PHE A 252 4.71 13.70 -1.96
C PHE A 252 3.62 13.22 -2.90
N GLN A 253 4.01 12.79 -4.09
CA GLN A 253 3.10 12.18 -5.06
C GLN A 253 3.22 10.65 -4.96
N ALA A 254 2.07 10.00 -4.83
CA ALA A 254 1.92 8.56 -4.96
C ALA A 254 0.98 8.24 -6.12
N HIS A 255 1.25 7.16 -6.85
CA HIS A 255 0.37 6.65 -7.88
C HIS A 255 -0.43 5.47 -7.33
N VAL A 256 -1.75 5.50 -7.48
CA VAL A 256 -2.64 4.50 -6.89
C VAL A 256 -3.56 3.90 -7.95
N ARG A 257 -4.00 2.67 -7.70
CA ARG A 257 -5.08 2.03 -8.43
C ARG A 257 -6.18 1.65 -7.44
N ALA A 258 -7.37 2.19 -7.66
CA ALA A 258 -8.58 1.83 -6.93
C ALA A 258 -9.44 0.90 -7.79
N SER A 259 -9.99 -0.15 -7.16
CA SER A 259 -10.83 -1.14 -7.83
C SER A 259 -11.81 -1.76 -6.84
N GLY A 260 -13.00 -2.16 -7.31
CA GLY A 260 -14.00 -2.83 -6.48
C GLY A 260 -15.05 -3.52 -7.34
N GLU A 261 -15.76 -4.47 -6.75
CA GLU A 261 -16.92 -5.09 -7.40
C GLU A 261 -17.99 -4.02 -7.67
N GLY A 262 -18.60 -4.06 -8.86
CA GLY A 262 -19.64 -3.10 -9.24
C GLY A 262 -19.14 -1.66 -9.48
N CYS A 263 -17.82 -1.44 -9.53
CA CYS A 263 -17.23 -0.13 -9.81
C CYS A 263 -16.30 -0.20 -11.03
N ALA A 264 -16.16 0.91 -11.75
CA ALA A 264 -15.12 1.07 -12.75
C ALA A 264 -13.78 1.40 -12.07
N PRO A 265 -12.67 0.72 -12.41
CA PRO A 265 -11.37 0.97 -11.80
C PRO A 265 -10.90 2.40 -12.09
N SER A 266 -10.13 2.95 -11.17
CA SER A 266 -9.59 4.31 -11.27
C SER A 266 -8.10 4.28 -10.98
N GLU A 267 -7.32 5.01 -11.76
CA GLU A 267 -5.86 5.06 -11.61
C GLU A 267 -5.37 6.49 -11.82
N GLY A 268 -4.44 6.93 -10.98
CA GLY A 268 -3.97 8.31 -11.02
C GLY A 268 -3.23 8.73 -9.75
N PRO A 269 -2.81 10.01 -9.70
CA PRO A 269 -2.00 10.52 -8.61
C PRO A 269 -2.83 10.86 -7.37
N VAL A 270 -2.24 10.61 -6.21
CA VAL A 270 -2.65 11.12 -4.90
C VAL A 270 -1.49 11.93 -4.33
N PHE A 271 -1.80 13.12 -3.84
CA PHE A 271 -0.81 14.03 -3.25
C PHE A 271 -0.94 14.01 -1.73
N VAL A 272 0.10 13.60 -1.03
CA VAL A 272 0.13 13.54 0.43
C VAL A 272 1.05 14.62 0.97
N THR A 273 0.50 15.58 1.71
CA THR A 273 1.30 16.55 2.47
C THR A 273 1.76 15.87 3.76
N VAL A 274 3.06 15.61 3.87
CA VAL A 274 3.66 15.04 5.09
C VAL A 274 4.32 16.15 5.87
N ARG A 275 3.97 16.28 7.14
CA ARG A 275 4.55 17.22 8.10
C ARG A 275 5.42 16.47 9.09
N ASN A 276 6.70 16.84 9.20
CA ASN A 276 7.53 16.41 10.32
C ASN A 276 7.33 17.39 11.47
N GLU A 277 6.58 16.99 12.49
CA GLU A 277 6.33 17.83 13.64
C GLU A 277 7.59 17.95 14.49
N ALA A 278 8.00 19.20 14.76
CA ALA A 278 9.15 19.51 15.62
C ALA A 278 8.81 19.25 17.10
N LEU A 279 8.68 17.98 17.46
CA LEU A 279 8.42 17.55 18.83
C LEU A 279 9.71 17.60 19.66
N PRO A 280 9.63 18.03 20.94
CA PRO A 280 10.77 17.91 21.84
C PRO A 280 11.10 16.43 22.06
N VAL A 281 12.38 16.08 21.96
CA VAL A 281 12.85 14.72 22.28
C VAL A 281 12.63 14.47 23.77
N ARG A 282 11.71 13.55 24.09
CA ARG A 282 11.46 13.10 25.46
C ARG A 282 11.87 11.64 25.59
N ARG A 283 12.58 11.32 26.67
CA ARG A 283 12.89 9.94 27.04
C ARG A 283 11.64 9.28 27.62
N GLU A 284 11.52 7.98 27.42
CA GLU A 284 10.47 7.18 28.03
C GLU A 284 10.62 7.18 29.55
N GLU A 285 9.55 7.53 30.26
CA GLU A 285 9.53 7.58 31.74
C GLU A 285 9.25 6.19 32.33
N GLU A 286 8.52 5.35 31.59
CA GLU A 286 8.12 4.02 32.00
C GLU A 286 8.39 2.98 30.91
N LEU A 287 8.80 1.80 31.34
CA LEU A 287 8.76 0.56 30.57
C LEU A 287 7.52 -0.24 30.97
N TRP A 288 6.65 -0.48 30.00
CA TRP A 288 5.49 -1.35 30.12
C TRP A 288 5.85 -2.73 29.61
N TYR A 289 5.80 -3.72 30.51
CA TYR A 289 6.35 -5.04 30.26
C TYR A 289 5.24 -6.08 30.14
N CYS A 290 4.92 -6.46 28.91
CA CYS A 290 3.91 -7.47 28.55
C CYS A 290 4.61 -8.80 28.23
N ASN A 291 5.02 -9.52 29.26
CA ASN A 291 5.61 -10.87 29.14
C ASN A 291 5.11 -11.80 30.25
N SER A 292 3.88 -11.60 30.72
CA SER A 292 3.30 -12.40 31.80
C SER A 292 1.87 -12.83 31.46
N PRO A 293 1.62 -14.13 31.23
CA PRO A 293 2.61 -15.19 31.08
C PRO A 293 3.41 -15.05 29.77
N GLU A 294 4.67 -15.49 29.75
CA GLU A 294 5.45 -15.61 28.50
C GLU A 294 4.87 -16.68 27.57
N HIS A 295 4.53 -17.84 28.12
CA HIS A 295 3.90 -18.94 27.41
C HIS A 295 2.37 -18.83 27.49
N ILE A 296 1.75 -18.52 26.35
CA ILE A 296 0.30 -18.38 26.25
C ILE A 296 -0.35 -19.77 26.20
N ARG A 297 -1.04 -20.13 27.28
CA ARG A 297 -1.76 -21.42 27.40
C ARG A 297 -3.27 -21.28 27.38
N LYS A 298 -3.79 -20.06 27.35
CA LYS A 298 -5.21 -19.72 27.31
C LYS A 298 -5.41 -18.39 26.58
N PHE A 299 -6.54 -18.26 25.87
CA PHE A 299 -6.99 -16.98 25.34
C PHE A 299 -7.35 -16.02 26.48
N GLY A 300 -7.13 -14.71 26.27
CA GLY A 300 -7.46 -13.70 27.26
C GLY A 300 -6.57 -12.46 27.23
N PRO A 301 -6.78 -11.54 28.19
CA PRO A 301 -5.96 -10.36 28.35
C PRO A 301 -4.56 -10.73 28.86
N LEU A 302 -3.55 -10.02 28.38
CA LEU A 302 -2.15 -10.16 28.80
C LEU A 302 -1.63 -8.90 29.49
N PHE A 303 -2.02 -7.73 28.98
CA PHE A 303 -1.60 -6.44 29.54
C PHE A 303 -2.67 -5.38 29.33
N ALA A 304 -2.81 -4.45 30.29
CA ALA A 304 -3.60 -3.24 30.11
C ALA A 304 -3.06 -2.11 30.98
N SER A 305 -2.82 -0.92 30.41
CA SER A 305 -2.48 0.30 31.12
C SER A 305 -2.94 1.55 30.38
N ARG A 306 -2.98 2.71 31.06
CA ARG A 306 -3.42 3.98 30.49
C ARG A 306 -2.25 4.90 30.22
N LEU A 307 -2.14 5.32 28.96
CA LEU A 307 -1.13 6.26 28.48
C LEU A 307 -1.65 7.66 28.73
N ALA A 308 -0.89 8.44 29.50
CA ALA A 308 -1.16 9.83 29.78
C ALA A 308 -0.38 10.75 28.82
N PRO A 309 -0.86 11.97 28.55
CA PRO A 309 -0.06 12.99 27.88
C PRO A 309 1.24 13.25 28.63
N ASN A 310 2.31 13.59 27.91
CA ASN A 310 3.63 13.94 28.47
C ASN A 310 4.40 12.84 29.20
N THR A 311 3.87 11.63 29.32
CA THR A 311 4.59 10.45 29.84
C THR A 311 4.81 9.47 28.69
N PRO A 312 5.85 9.65 27.85
CA PRO A 312 6.20 8.66 26.85
C PRO A 312 6.56 7.34 27.54
N ILE A 313 6.15 6.24 26.94
CA ILE A 313 6.42 4.90 27.47
C ILE A 313 7.11 4.06 26.40
N ARG A 314 7.87 3.06 26.86
CA ARG A 314 8.33 1.96 26.02
C ARG A 314 7.48 0.74 26.32
N LEU A 315 6.76 0.22 25.34
CA LEU A 315 6.04 -1.05 25.47
C LEU A 315 6.91 -2.17 24.91
N LEU A 316 7.20 -3.15 25.74
CA LEU A 316 7.81 -4.41 25.36
C LEU A 316 6.76 -5.52 25.47
N TYR A 317 6.60 -6.33 24.43
CA TYR A 317 5.88 -7.60 24.54
C TYR A 317 6.70 -8.75 23.99
N HIS A 318 6.56 -9.91 24.62
CA HIS A 318 7.18 -11.16 24.19
C HIS A 318 6.28 -12.30 24.62
N HIS A 319 5.85 -13.14 23.67
CA HIS A 319 5.02 -14.28 24.02
C HIS A 319 5.21 -15.45 23.06
N VAL A 320 5.19 -16.66 23.60
CA VAL A 320 5.18 -17.92 22.86
C VAL A 320 3.76 -18.47 22.85
N ASN A 321 3.25 -18.87 21.68
CA ASN A 321 1.98 -19.57 21.59
C ASN A 321 2.14 -21.04 22.01
N ASP A 322 1.81 -21.35 23.26
CA ASP A 322 1.79 -22.72 23.82
C ASP A 322 0.42 -23.41 23.64
N LEU A 323 -0.54 -22.77 22.95
CA LEU A 323 -1.81 -23.41 22.60
C LEU A 323 -1.61 -24.46 21.50
N PRO A 324 -2.46 -25.49 21.43
CA PRO A 324 -2.43 -26.49 20.35
C PRO A 324 -2.95 -25.93 19.01
N GLU A 325 -3.43 -24.70 18.99
CA GLU A 325 -4.09 -24.05 17.85
C GLU A 325 -3.49 -22.68 17.52
N VAL A 326 -3.90 -22.11 16.38
CA VAL A 326 -3.48 -20.76 15.99
C VAL A 326 -4.07 -19.73 16.95
N ALA A 327 -3.27 -18.76 17.36
CA ALA A 327 -3.69 -17.70 18.26
C ALA A 327 -3.45 -16.33 17.62
N PHE A 328 -4.41 -15.41 17.75
CA PHE A 328 -4.24 -14.03 17.30
C PHE A 328 -3.80 -13.16 18.47
N PHE A 329 -2.55 -12.69 18.43
CA PHE A 329 -2.01 -11.72 19.38
C PHE A 329 -2.28 -10.31 18.88
N LYS A 330 -2.71 -9.42 19.77
CA LYS A 330 -3.08 -8.06 19.42
C LYS A 330 -2.68 -7.08 20.51
N VAL A 331 -2.06 -5.98 20.11
CA VAL A 331 -1.88 -4.77 20.93
C VAL A 331 -2.71 -3.65 20.34
N GLN A 332 -3.48 -2.93 21.15
CA GLN A 332 -4.32 -1.84 20.70
C GLN A 332 -4.19 -0.59 21.57
N ALA A 333 -4.30 0.56 20.92
CA ALA A 333 -4.62 1.84 21.53
C ALA A 333 -6.13 2.07 21.44
N VAL A 334 -6.79 2.28 22.57
CA VAL A 334 -8.24 2.45 22.68
C VAL A 334 -8.53 3.84 23.24
N ASN A 335 -9.13 4.69 22.41
CA ASN A 335 -9.56 6.02 22.80
C ASN A 335 -11.05 6.02 23.13
N ALA A 336 -11.38 5.86 24.40
CA ALA A 336 -12.75 5.91 24.89
C ALA A 336 -13.28 7.34 25.07
N ASP A 337 -12.42 8.37 24.96
CA ASP A 337 -12.80 9.78 25.11
C ASP A 337 -13.59 10.26 23.88
N SER A 338 -14.28 11.37 24.09
CA SER A 338 -15.02 12.18 23.11
C SER A 338 -14.12 13.05 22.22
N ARG A 339 -12.84 13.19 22.56
CA ARG A 339 -11.83 13.94 21.80
C ARG A 339 -10.85 13.00 21.11
N PRO A 340 -10.34 13.35 19.90
CA PRO A 340 -9.34 12.53 19.23
C PRO A 340 -8.05 12.46 20.06
N ALA A 341 -7.39 11.30 20.03
CA ALA A 341 -6.05 11.13 20.59
C ALA A 341 -5.03 11.16 19.46
N ARG A 342 -3.88 11.78 19.68
CA ARG A 342 -2.75 11.79 18.75
C ARG A 342 -1.62 11.00 19.37
N LEU A 343 -1.25 9.88 18.75
CA LEU A 343 -0.21 8.98 19.24
C LEU A 343 1.01 9.08 18.33
N LEU A 344 2.16 9.39 18.90
CA LEU A 344 3.44 9.12 18.26
C LEU A 344 3.80 7.65 18.52
N ILE A 345 4.13 6.93 17.45
CA ILE A 345 4.54 5.53 17.47
C ILE A 345 5.93 5.42 16.84
N ILE A 346 6.91 4.97 17.61
CA ILE A 346 8.18 4.46 17.07
C ILE A 346 8.11 2.92 17.08
N PRO A 347 8.11 2.28 15.91
CA PRO A 347 7.75 0.88 15.78
C PRO A 347 8.89 -0.07 16.10
N GLY A 348 8.56 -1.22 16.66
CA GLY A 348 9.42 -2.40 16.69
C GLY A 348 8.57 -3.63 16.96
N ASP A 349 8.50 -4.51 15.96
CA ASP A 349 7.66 -5.70 15.99
C ASP A 349 8.27 -6.76 15.07
N SER A 350 8.35 -7.99 15.55
CA SER A 350 8.95 -9.11 14.82
C SER A 350 7.92 -9.85 13.97
N LYS A 351 8.40 -10.53 12.93
CA LYS A 351 7.55 -11.57 12.33
C LYS A 351 7.43 -12.74 13.32
N PRO A 352 6.28 -13.43 13.36
CA PRO A 352 6.15 -14.64 14.16
C PRO A 352 7.13 -15.74 13.71
N GLY A 353 7.87 -16.30 14.66
CA GLY A 353 8.91 -17.29 14.38
C GLY A 353 9.10 -18.27 15.54
N ARG A 354 9.68 -19.44 15.29
CA ARG A 354 9.93 -20.44 16.35
C ARG A 354 11.14 -20.13 17.22
N ASP A 355 12.01 -19.22 16.78
CA ASP A 355 13.20 -18.79 17.51
C ASP A 355 12.88 -17.51 18.30
N PRO A 356 12.79 -17.57 19.64
CA PRO A 356 12.47 -16.41 20.46
C PRO A 356 13.56 -15.32 20.42
N ILE A 357 14.84 -15.71 20.31
CA ILE A 357 15.97 -14.77 20.28
C ILE A 357 15.94 -13.96 18.99
N GLN A 358 15.72 -14.66 17.86
CA GLN A 358 15.60 -14.01 16.56
C GLN A 358 14.41 -13.04 16.52
N ALA A 359 13.27 -13.43 17.12
CA ALA A 359 12.11 -12.54 17.24
C ALA A 359 12.46 -11.26 18.03
N GLY A 360 13.15 -11.38 19.17
CA GLY A 360 13.61 -10.23 19.95
C GLY A 360 14.58 -9.32 19.19
N LEU A 361 15.54 -9.90 18.46
CA LEU A 361 16.50 -9.17 17.63
C LEU A 361 15.81 -8.39 16.50
N GLU A 362 14.84 -8.98 15.81
CA GLU A 362 14.11 -8.32 14.73
C GLU A 362 13.31 -7.12 15.23
N ALA A 363 12.54 -7.30 16.30
CA ALA A 363 11.77 -6.22 16.93
C ALA A 363 12.69 -5.09 17.41
N GLY A 364 13.77 -5.43 18.11
CA GLY A 364 14.75 -4.48 18.60
C GLY A 364 15.47 -3.73 17.48
N SER A 365 15.77 -4.40 16.35
CA SER A 365 16.49 -3.80 15.23
C SER A 365 15.63 -2.76 14.51
N GLN A 366 14.33 -3.03 14.33
CA GLN A 366 13.38 -2.06 13.80
C GLN A 366 13.27 -0.86 14.76
N PHE A 367 13.10 -1.12 16.06
CA PHE A 367 12.98 -0.09 17.09
C PHE A 367 14.20 0.82 17.17
N LEU A 368 15.40 0.25 17.37
CA LEU A 368 16.61 1.04 17.65
C LEU A 368 16.99 1.97 16.49
N ARG A 369 16.83 1.52 15.24
CA ARG A 369 17.07 2.37 14.07
C ARG A 369 16.19 3.62 14.11
N ALA A 370 14.89 3.43 14.32
CA ALA A 370 13.93 4.52 14.35
C ALA A 370 14.08 5.39 15.61
N TRP A 371 14.26 4.76 16.79
CA TRP A 371 14.45 5.42 18.07
C TRP A 371 15.68 6.32 18.10
N SER A 372 16.81 5.89 17.51
CA SER A 372 18.05 6.70 17.45
C SER A 372 17.87 8.06 16.77
N ARG A 373 16.85 8.20 15.91
CA ARG A 373 16.50 9.44 15.20
C ARG A 373 15.20 10.06 15.68
N SER A 374 14.59 9.53 16.76
CA SER A 374 13.23 9.88 17.19
C SER A 374 12.20 9.79 16.05
N SER A 375 12.44 8.88 15.09
CA SER A 375 11.69 8.76 13.85
C SER A 375 10.45 7.90 14.04
N GLY A 376 9.27 8.50 13.95
CA GLY A 376 8.01 7.81 14.19
C GLY A 376 6.82 8.43 13.45
N GLU A 377 5.72 7.70 13.42
CA GLU A 377 4.47 8.18 12.83
C GLU A 377 3.55 8.78 13.89
N ILE A 378 2.89 9.88 13.54
CA ILE A 378 1.86 10.48 14.39
C ILE A 378 0.49 10.09 13.82
N VAL A 379 -0.18 9.20 14.51
CA VAL A 379 -1.50 8.67 14.13
C VAL A 379 -2.59 9.31 14.97
N THR A 380 -3.75 9.52 14.36
CA THR A 380 -4.94 9.98 15.08
C THR A 380 -5.84 8.79 15.38
N VAL A 381 -6.21 8.62 16.65
CA VAL A 381 -7.24 7.69 17.10
C VAL A 381 -8.50 8.52 17.36
N PRO A 382 -9.51 8.51 16.47
CA PRO A 382 -10.75 9.25 16.66
C PRO A 382 -11.44 9.00 18.01
N PRO A 383 -12.39 9.87 18.40
CA PRO A 383 -13.27 9.60 19.53
C PRO A 383 -13.93 8.23 19.44
N HIS A 384 -14.03 7.54 20.57
CA HIS A 384 -14.69 6.23 20.68
C HIS A 384 -14.20 5.19 19.65
N SER A 385 -12.90 5.18 19.39
CA SER A 385 -12.27 4.28 18.42
C SER A 385 -11.04 3.57 18.99
N SER A 386 -10.67 2.45 18.38
CA SER A 386 -9.46 1.69 18.68
C SER A 386 -8.57 1.58 17.44
N LEU A 387 -7.26 1.53 17.65
CA LEU A 387 -6.24 1.40 16.62
C LEU A 387 -5.31 0.23 16.98
N PRO A 388 -5.06 -0.74 16.08
CA PRO A 388 -4.08 -1.78 16.33
C PRO A 388 -2.66 -1.20 16.27
N ILE A 389 -1.89 -1.45 17.31
CA ILE A 389 -0.45 -1.16 17.39
C ILE A 389 0.35 -2.39 16.94
N SER A 390 -0.06 -3.58 17.35
CA SER A 390 0.47 -4.85 16.82
C SER A 390 -0.68 -5.82 16.59
N LEU A 391 -0.56 -6.66 15.57
CA LEU A 391 -1.52 -7.70 15.24
C LEU A 391 -0.78 -8.85 14.56
N ARG A 392 -0.78 -10.03 15.17
CA ARG A 392 -0.03 -11.20 14.69
C ARG A 392 -0.84 -12.48 14.79
N SER A 393 -0.69 -13.36 13.79
CA SER A 393 -1.16 -14.74 13.83
C SER A 393 0.00 -15.63 14.25
N LEU A 394 -0.19 -16.39 15.34
CA LEU A 394 0.83 -17.27 15.91
C LEU A 394 0.39 -18.72 15.76
N SER A 395 1.11 -19.50 14.97
CA SER A 395 0.97 -20.96 14.99
C SER A 395 1.53 -21.55 16.29
N PRO A 396 1.14 -22.78 16.68
CA PRO A 396 1.69 -23.44 17.86
C PRO A 396 3.23 -23.46 17.89
N GLY A 397 3.79 -22.98 19.00
CA GLY A 397 5.22 -22.82 19.25
C GLY A 397 5.88 -21.66 18.51
N GLN A 398 5.12 -20.74 17.90
CA GLN A 398 5.66 -19.47 17.41
C GLN A 398 5.67 -18.40 18.49
N THR A 399 6.66 -17.52 18.39
CA THR A 399 6.91 -16.40 19.28
C THR A 399 6.58 -15.10 18.56
N THR A 400 5.95 -14.18 19.27
CA THR A 400 5.83 -12.76 18.89
C THR A 400 6.67 -11.91 19.82
N SER A 401 7.37 -10.91 19.26
CA SER A 401 8.14 -9.94 20.04
C SER A 401 7.90 -8.54 19.53
N GLY A 402 7.94 -7.56 20.42
CA GLY A 402 7.91 -6.16 20.05
C GLY A 402 8.48 -5.24 21.10
N LEU A 403 8.96 -4.11 20.62
CA LEU A 403 9.51 -3.02 21.39
C LEU A 403 9.13 -1.73 20.69
N CYS A 404 8.22 -0.94 21.26
CA CYS A 404 7.77 0.30 20.65
C CYS A 404 7.74 1.44 21.67
N MET A 405 8.04 2.66 21.22
CA MET A 405 7.80 3.85 22.02
C MET A 405 6.44 4.43 21.63
N LEU A 406 5.63 4.69 22.64
CA LEU A 406 4.32 5.32 22.50
C LEU A 406 4.31 6.63 23.30
N GLN A 407 3.86 7.71 22.65
CA GLN A 407 3.63 8.99 23.32
C GLN A 407 2.27 9.54 22.92
N LEU A 408 1.43 9.82 23.93
CA LEU A 408 0.20 10.58 23.72
C LEU A 408 0.57 12.07 23.67
N LEU A 409 0.28 12.70 22.54
CA LEU A 409 0.53 14.12 22.34
C LEU A 409 -0.57 14.97 22.98
N GLU A 410 -0.22 16.17 23.42
CA GLU A 410 -1.15 17.13 24.01
C GLU A 410 -2.18 17.65 22.99
N GLY A 411 -3.20 18.34 23.51
CA GLY A 411 -4.25 18.99 22.70
C GLY A 411 -5.41 18.08 22.27
N GLY A 412 -5.48 16.86 22.81
CA GLY A 412 -6.53 15.87 22.50
C GLY A 412 -7.05 15.15 23.74
N SER A 413 -7.30 13.84 23.60
CA SER A 413 -7.71 12.95 24.69
C SER A 413 -6.77 13.03 25.91
N SER A 414 -7.34 12.93 27.12
CA SER A 414 -6.57 12.93 28.37
C SER A 414 -5.97 11.58 28.73
N SER A 415 -6.42 10.49 28.11
CA SER A 415 -5.79 9.18 28.26
C SER A 415 -6.17 8.23 27.13
N VAL A 416 -5.25 7.34 26.77
CA VAL A 416 -5.50 6.23 25.85
C VAL A 416 -5.23 4.92 26.58
N LEU A 417 -6.17 3.98 26.56
CA LEU A 417 -5.90 2.64 27.07
C LEU A 417 -5.05 1.90 26.05
N VAL A 418 -3.88 1.41 26.46
CA VAL A 418 -3.12 0.44 25.68
C VAL A 418 -3.32 -0.93 26.30
N ARG A 419 -3.67 -1.91 25.47
CA ARG A 419 -3.96 -3.27 25.90
C ARG A 419 -3.34 -4.29 24.97
N ALA A 420 -2.97 -5.44 25.52
CA ALA A 420 -2.57 -6.63 24.78
C ALA A 420 -3.50 -7.80 25.16
N ASP A 421 -3.95 -8.55 24.17
CA ASP A 421 -4.72 -9.77 24.36
C ASP A 421 -4.42 -10.81 23.28
N VAL A 422 -4.74 -12.07 23.62
CA VAL A 422 -4.70 -13.20 22.70
C VAL A 422 -6.12 -13.73 22.53
N ARG A 423 -6.49 -13.95 21.27
CA ARG A 423 -7.84 -14.34 20.86
C ARG A 423 -7.81 -15.58 19.98
N GLU A 424 -8.94 -16.27 19.99
CA GLU A 424 -9.26 -17.28 18.99
C GLU A 424 -9.20 -16.66 17.58
N PRO A 425 -8.81 -17.43 16.55
CA PRO A 425 -8.87 -16.95 15.17
C PRO A 425 -10.27 -16.51 14.79
N PHE A 426 -10.38 -15.36 14.14
CA PHE A 426 -11.63 -14.84 13.60
C PHE A 426 -11.51 -14.55 12.11
N PRO A 427 -12.62 -14.55 11.35
CA PRO A 427 -12.60 -14.20 9.92
C PRO A 427 -11.99 -12.82 9.70
N LEU A 428 -10.96 -12.75 8.87
CA LEU A 428 -10.31 -11.49 8.50
C LEU A 428 -10.80 -11.06 7.12
N ASP A 429 -11.19 -9.80 6.98
CA ASP A 429 -11.29 -9.20 5.66
C ASP A 429 -9.90 -9.02 5.02
N LEU A 430 -9.87 -8.60 3.76
CA LEU A 430 -8.62 -8.44 3.00
C LEU A 430 -7.59 -7.58 3.74
N ARG A 431 -8.00 -6.45 4.32
CA ARG A 431 -7.08 -5.50 4.95
C ARG A 431 -6.62 -5.99 6.31
N TRP A 432 -7.48 -6.64 7.08
CA TRP A 432 -7.06 -7.30 8.31
C TRP A 432 -6.09 -8.47 8.03
N GLY A 433 -6.26 -9.16 6.91
CA GLY A 433 -5.31 -10.17 6.41
C GLY A 433 -3.95 -9.61 6.00
N LEU A 434 -3.87 -8.34 5.59
CA LEU A 434 -2.62 -7.62 5.39
C LEU A 434 -2.03 -7.15 6.72
N ALA A 435 -2.85 -6.56 7.59
CA ALA A 435 -2.46 -6.05 8.90
C ALA A 435 -1.79 -7.12 9.76
N ILE A 436 -2.30 -8.36 9.78
CA ILE A 436 -1.74 -9.44 10.60
C ILE A 436 -0.32 -9.87 10.17
N LYS A 437 0.07 -9.52 8.95
CA LYS A 437 1.40 -9.80 8.38
C LYS A 437 2.33 -8.57 8.46
N SER A 438 1.79 -7.40 8.78
CA SER A 438 2.53 -6.13 8.86
C SER A 438 3.10 -5.89 10.26
N SER A 439 4.31 -5.31 10.35
CA SER A 439 4.84 -4.78 11.62
C SER A 439 4.26 -3.41 11.98
N THR A 440 3.42 -2.85 11.11
CA THR A 440 2.79 -1.53 11.28
C THR A 440 1.30 -1.60 10.91
N PRO A 441 0.48 -2.40 11.63
CA PRO A 441 -0.91 -2.69 11.25
C PRO A 441 -1.82 -1.46 11.20
N TRP A 442 -1.50 -0.39 11.95
CA TRP A 442 -2.24 0.88 11.86
C TRP A 442 -2.22 1.49 10.46
N ARG A 443 -1.18 1.23 9.65
CA ARG A 443 -1.08 1.70 8.26
C ARG A 443 -2.08 0.99 7.34
N GLU A 444 -2.44 -0.26 7.66
CA GLU A 444 -3.26 -1.11 6.79
C GLU A 444 -4.77 -0.91 7.03
N VAL A 445 -5.20 -0.91 8.31
CA VAL A 445 -6.63 -0.92 8.66
C VAL A 445 -7.14 0.38 9.28
N GLY A 446 -6.25 1.24 9.79
CA GLY A 446 -6.62 2.45 10.51
C GLY A 446 -7.45 2.18 11.78
N ALA A 447 -8.05 3.24 12.32
CA ALA A 447 -8.87 3.15 13.52
C ALA A 447 -10.27 2.61 13.21
N LYS A 448 -10.86 1.87 14.15
CA LYS A 448 -12.21 1.30 14.07
C LYS A 448 -13.03 1.73 15.28
N ARG A 449 -14.36 1.79 15.15
CA ARG A 449 -15.22 2.06 16.32
C ARG A 449 -15.00 0.98 17.38
N ILE A 450 -14.93 1.40 18.65
CA ILE A 450 -14.83 0.51 19.80
C ILE A 450 -16.05 -0.42 19.84
N ASN A 451 -15.82 -1.71 20.03
CA ASN A 451 -16.86 -2.70 20.31
C ASN A 451 -16.75 -3.25 21.75
N GLU A 452 -17.58 -4.24 22.10
CA GLU A 452 -17.57 -4.84 23.44
C GLU A 452 -16.23 -5.47 23.83
N TYR A 453 -15.49 -6.01 22.87
CA TYR A 453 -14.19 -6.66 23.08
C TYR A 453 -13.07 -5.65 23.33
N ASP A 454 -13.22 -4.41 22.85
CA ASP A 454 -12.28 -3.31 23.05
C ASP A 454 -12.43 -2.66 24.45
N ARG A 455 -13.54 -2.90 25.15
CA ARG A 455 -13.78 -2.34 26.49
C ARG A 455 -12.69 -2.79 27.48
N PRO A 456 -12.24 -1.91 28.40
CA PRO A 456 -11.14 -2.19 29.29
C PRO A 456 -11.34 -3.50 30.07
N ALA A 457 -10.29 -4.33 30.12
CA ALA A 457 -10.23 -5.39 31.11
C ALA A 457 -10.34 -4.76 32.50
N ARG A 458 -11.05 -5.42 33.43
CA ARG A 458 -11.16 -4.94 34.82
C ARG A 458 -9.80 -4.90 35.54
N ALA A 459 -8.80 -5.65 35.07
CA ALA A 459 -7.46 -5.65 35.61
C ALA A 459 -6.53 -4.76 34.75
N VAL A 460 -6.10 -3.64 35.32
CA VAL A 460 -4.92 -2.89 34.86
C VAL A 460 -3.69 -3.64 35.40
N THR A 461 -2.71 -3.89 34.54
CA THR A 461 -1.52 -4.67 34.87
C THR A 461 -0.52 -3.85 35.68
N GLU A 462 0.14 -4.48 36.67
CA GLU A 462 1.13 -3.84 37.56
C GLU A 462 2.57 -3.85 37.01
N PHE A 463 2.86 -4.56 35.90
CA PHE A 463 4.20 -4.71 35.28
C PHE A 463 4.68 -3.44 34.55
N ILE A 464 4.82 -2.37 35.33
CA ILE A 464 5.32 -1.07 34.93
C ILE A 464 6.61 -0.81 35.69
N TYR A 465 7.67 -0.49 34.96
CA TYR A 465 9.01 -0.25 35.51
C TYR A 465 9.41 1.21 35.23
N PRO A 466 9.58 2.04 36.27
CA PRO A 466 10.01 3.43 36.09
C PRO A 466 11.49 3.51 35.70
N ASN A 467 11.89 4.65 35.14
CA ASN A 467 13.28 4.98 34.81
C ASN A 467 13.97 3.88 33.96
N PRO A 468 13.48 3.60 32.73
CA PRO A 468 14.01 2.51 31.89
C PRO A 468 15.33 2.89 31.19
N PHE A 469 16.18 3.66 31.87
CA PHE A 469 17.47 4.15 31.41
C PHE A 469 18.52 4.04 32.51
N GLN A 470 19.67 3.48 32.16
CA GLN A 470 20.85 3.36 33.00
C GLN A 470 22.01 4.07 32.32
N ASN A 471 22.66 5.00 33.03
CA ASN A 471 23.90 5.63 32.56
C ASN A 471 25.06 5.01 33.32
N LEU A 472 26.05 4.50 32.60
CA LEU A 472 27.24 3.87 33.14
C LEU A 472 28.48 4.59 32.64
N GLU A 473 29.53 4.59 33.46
CA GLU A 473 30.85 5.06 33.08
C GLU A 473 31.82 3.89 33.06
N ALA A 474 32.75 3.90 32.10
CA ALA A 474 33.79 2.91 31.98
C ALA A 474 35.11 3.59 31.62
N LYS A 475 36.22 3.13 32.19
CA LYS A 475 37.55 3.64 31.85
C LYS A 475 38.51 2.48 31.67
N TYR A 476 39.14 2.42 30.50
CA TYR A 476 40.19 1.44 30.20
C TYR A 476 41.51 2.17 29.92
N GLU A 477 42.59 1.70 30.56
CA GLU A 477 43.95 2.18 30.33
C GLU A 477 44.79 1.05 29.72
N VAL A 478 45.51 1.34 28.63
CA VAL A 478 46.42 0.39 28.00
C VAL A 478 47.48 -0.08 29.00
N GLY A 479 47.72 -1.40 29.05
CA GLY A 479 48.58 -2.04 30.05
C GLY A 479 47.89 -2.30 31.40
N GLY A 480 46.70 -1.75 31.62
CA GLY A 480 45.87 -1.99 32.80
C GLY A 480 44.97 -3.24 32.70
N PRO A 481 44.20 -3.53 33.77
CA PRO A 481 43.25 -4.64 33.77
C PRO A 481 42.08 -4.39 32.80
N TYR A 482 41.45 -5.47 32.35
CA TYR A 482 40.26 -5.36 31.50
C TYR A 482 39.14 -4.64 32.24
N THR A 483 38.38 -3.84 31.49
CA THR A 483 37.19 -3.17 32.00
C THR A 483 35.95 -3.94 31.57
N PHE A 484 35.13 -4.33 32.55
CA PHE A 484 33.89 -5.07 32.32
C PHE A 484 32.68 -4.21 32.66
N VAL A 485 31.75 -4.10 31.73
CA VAL A 485 30.46 -3.43 31.93
C VAL A 485 29.34 -4.45 31.85
N ARG A 486 28.59 -4.60 32.93
CA ARG A 486 27.56 -5.64 33.07
C ARG A 486 26.20 -5.08 32.70
N ILE A 487 25.60 -5.65 31.66
CA ILE A 487 24.31 -5.25 31.13
C ILE A 487 23.25 -6.24 31.64
N GLY A 488 22.21 -5.74 32.30
CA GLY A 488 21.11 -6.57 32.79
C GLY A 488 21.32 -7.24 34.15
N GLN A 489 22.41 -6.93 34.87
CA GLN A 489 22.74 -7.58 36.14
C GLN A 489 21.99 -6.98 37.34
N GLN A 490 21.82 -5.66 37.40
CA GLN A 490 21.16 -4.98 38.52
C GLN A 490 19.69 -4.72 38.15
N PRO A 491 18.73 -5.50 38.67
CA PRO A 491 17.36 -5.45 38.18
C PRO A 491 16.68 -4.10 38.49
N ASN A 492 15.92 -3.61 37.52
CA ASN A 492 15.04 -2.46 37.69
C ASN A 492 13.82 -2.88 38.54
N ARG A 493 13.54 -2.12 39.58
CA ARG A 493 12.41 -2.41 40.47
C ARG A 493 11.09 -1.99 39.83
N ARG A 494 10.04 -2.81 40.02
CA ARG A 494 8.66 -2.50 39.60
C ARG A 494 8.13 -1.26 40.32
N LYS A 495 7.22 -0.51 39.69
CA LYS A 495 6.68 0.76 40.21
C LYS A 495 6.03 0.64 41.59
N ASP A 496 5.40 -0.48 41.90
CA ASP A 496 4.77 -0.76 43.20
C ASP A 496 5.75 -1.35 44.25
N GLY A 497 7.00 -1.58 43.86
CA GLY A 497 8.06 -2.10 44.71
C GLY A 497 7.98 -3.59 45.04
N ARG A 498 7.02 -4.35 44.47
CA ARG A 498 6.78 -5.75 44.83
C ARG A 498 7.63 -6.77 44.09
N ASP A 499 8.20 -6.39 42.95
CA ASP A 499 8.92 -7.29 42.06
C ASP A 499 10.06 -6.57 41.33
N ASN A 500 10.93 -7.36 40.68
CA ASN A 500 12.14 -6.91 40.00
C ASN A 500 12.14 -7.39 38.54
N LEU A 501 12.63 -6.56 37.63
CA LEU A 501 12.84 -6.93 36.23
C LEU A 501 14.20 -7.63 36.06
N GLU A 502 14.22 -8.93 36.31
CA GLU A 502 15.42 -9.75 36.09
C GLU A 502 15.86 -9.67 34.61
N GLY A 503 17.18 -9.52 34.39
CA GLY A 503 17.76 -9.34 33.06
C GLY A 503 17.56 -7.96 32.43
N ASN A 504 16.69 -7.10 32.99
CA ASN A 504 16.39 -5.74 32.50
C ASN A 504 15.97 -5.66 31.03
N PHE A 505 15.15 -6.60 30.57
CA PHE A 505 14.59 -6.60 29.22
C PHE A 505 13.92 -5.27 28.88
N GLY A 506 14.37 -4.61 27.80
CA GLY A 506 13.83 -3.33 27.38
C GLY A 506 14.37 -2.11 28.14
N VAL A 507 15.28 -2.25 29.10
CA VAL A 507 15.96 -1.12 29.77
C VAL A 507 17.15 -0.68 28.93
N PHE A 508 17.27 0.63 28.73
CA PHE A 508 18.32 1.20 27.89
C PHE A 508 19.58 1.48 28.72
N TYR A 509 20.74 1.10 28.21
CA TYR A 509 22.05 1.36 28.81
C TYR A 509 22.81 2.34 27.93
N ALA A 510 23.27 3.44 28.52
CA ALA A 510 24.18 4.40 27.91
C ALA A 510 25.52 4.34 28.64
N VAL A 511 26.55 3.80 27.99
CA VAL A 511 27.89 3.63 28.56
C VAL A 511 28.81 4.68 27.97
N HIS A 512 29.33 5.56 28.82
CA HIS A 512 30.37 6.52 28.48
C HIS A 512 31.73 5.91 28.79
N ALA A 513 32.39 5.38 27.76
CA ALA A 513 33.68 4.73 27.89
C ALA A 513 34.82 5.68 27.52
N ARG A 514 35.85 5.77 28.37
CA ARG A 514 37.09 6.50 28.10
C ARG A 514 38.25 5.52 27.97
N LEU A 515 38.93 5.57 26.85
CA LEU A 515 40.13 4.80 26.57
C LEU A 515 41.34 5.73 26.66
N VAL A 516 42.41 5.27 27.30
CA VAL A 516 43.66 6.03 27.47
C VAL A 516 44.82 5.11 27.16
N ASN A 517 45.76 5.56 26.33
CA ASN A 517 47.04 4.91 26.12
C ASN A 517 48.16 5.76 26.76
N PRO A 518 48.57 5.48 28.00
CA PRO A 518 49.66 6.21 28.65
C PRO A 518 51.05 5.68 28.27
N THR A 519 51.14 4.77 27.28
CA THR A 519 52.40 4.13 26.90
C THR A 519 53.04 4.85 25.72
N GLU A 520 54.34 4.61 25.52
CA GLU A 520 55.11 5.18 24.40
C GLU A 520 54.87 4.44 23.06
N ALA A 521 54.09 3.37 23.06
CA ALA A 521 53.80 2.56 21.88
C ALA A 521 52.31 2.65 21.50
N PRO A 522 51.96 2.66 20.21
CA PRO A 522 50.58 2.59 19.78
C PRO A 522 49.97 1.23 20.13
N GLU A 523 48.69 1.22 20.51
CA GLU A 523 47.97 0.00 20.90
C GLU A 523 46.56 -0.02 20.29
N ASP A 524 46.10 -1.22 19.94
CA ASP A 524 44.73 -1.44 19.51
C ASP A 524 43.88 -2.00 20.66
N VAL A 525 42.77 -1.33 20.96
CA VAL A 525 41.78 -1.75 21.96
C VAL A 525 40.53 -2.27 21.25
N GLU A 526 39.96 -3.37 21.73
CA GLU A 526 38.67 -3.88 21.25
C GLU A 526 37.55 -3.71 22.28
N LEU A 527 36.35 -3.45 21.77
CA LEU A 527 35.09 -3.59 22.50
C LEU A 527 34.46 -4.93 22.11
N VAL A 528 34.23 -5.79 23.10
CA VAL A 528 33.72 -7.15 22.91
C VAL A 528 32.42 -7.32 23.66
N TYR A 529 31.45 -8.00 23.05
CA TYR A 529 30.23 -8.45 23.71
C TYR A 529 30.34 -9.94 24.03
N GLU A 530 30.08 -10.32 25.28
CA GLU A 530 29.99 -11.72 25.75
C GLU A 530 28.55 -12.05 26.17
N ALA A 531 28.04 -13.17 25.66
CA ALA A 531 26.79 -13.79 26.08
C ALA A 531 26.94 -14.52 27.42
N SER A 532 26.98 -13.77 28.54
CA SER A 532 27.41 -14.30 29.83
C SER A 532 26.44 -15.28 30.49
N ALA A 533 25.13 -15.09 30.35
CA ALA A 533 24.11 -15.88 31.05
C ALA A 533 23.52 -17.05 30.23
N GLY A 534 23.69 -17.04 28.91
CA GLY A 534 23.07 -18.03 28.04
C GLY A 534 23.15 -17.63 26.57
N TYR A 535 22.27 -18.15 25.74
CA TYR A 535 22.20 -17.73 24.34
C TYR A 535 21.71 -16.28 24.25
N SER A 536 22.40 -15.44 23.49
CA SER A 536 21.96 -14.05 23.27
C SER A 536 22.52 -13.48 21.98
N GLY A 537 21.82 -12.50 21.42
CA GLY A 537 22.39 -11.55 20.48
C GLY A 537 22.17 -10.13 21.00
N ALA A 538 22.93 -9.17 20.48
CA ALA A 538 22.88 -7.78 20.88
C ALA A 538 22.77 -6.82 19.70
N LEU A 539 22.13 -5.69 20.00
CA LEU A 539 22.11 -4.51 19.15
C LEU A 539 22.79 -3.39 19.92
N VAL A 540 23.85 -2.84 19.34
CA VAL A 540 24.71 -1.87 20.02
C VAL A 540 24.93 -0.69 19.09
N LEU A 541 24.55 0.51 19.52
CA LEU A 541 24.94 1.74 18.86
C LEU A 541 26.29 2.18 19.41
N ILE A 542 27.30 2.35 18.55
CA ILE A 542 28.63 2.83 18.92
C ILE A 542 28.83 4.16 18.22
N ASN A 543 28.88 5.25 18.98
CA ASN A 543 28.93 6.62 18.45
C ASN A 543 27.80 6.91 17.43
N GLY A 544 26.65 6.25 17.59
CA GLY A 544 25.48 6.37 16.71
C GLY A 544 25.37 5.29 15.62
N ASP A 545 26.42 4.52 15.36
CA ASP A 545 26.41 3.46 14.35
C ASP A 545 25.90 2.14 14.93
N LEU A 546 24.89 1.56 14.31
CA LEU A 546 24.28 0.31 14.77
C LEU A 546 25.10 -0.91 14.35
N VAL A 547 25.59 -1.65 15.33
CA VAL A 547 26.24 -2.96 15.19
C VAL A 547 25.31 -4.03 15.75
N GLN A 548 25.12 -5.11 14.99
CA GLN A 548 24.34 -6.28 15.40
C GLN A 548 25.26 -7.50 15.50
N THR A 549 25.20 -8.22 16.61
CA THR A 549 25.92 -9.50 16.75
C THR A 549 25.13 -10.64 16.10
N PRO A 550 25.79 -11.74 15.70
CA PRO A 550 25.10 -13.02 15.54
C PRO A 550 24.51 -13.49 16.89
N ILE A 551 23.68 -14.52 16.85
CA ILE A 551 23.27 -15.24 18.06
C ILE A 551 24.47 -16.02 18.59
N LEU A 552 24.93 -15.66 19.78
CA LEU A 552 26.04 -16.28 20.45
C LEU A 552 25.56 -17.40 21.38
N LYS A 553 26.36 -18.46 21.45
CA LYS A 553 26.23 -19.49 22.48
C LYS A 553 26.64 -18.92 23.85
N PRO A 554 26.29 -19.57 24.97
CA PRO A 554 26.77 -19.17 26.28
C PRO A 554 28.30 -19.01 26.29
N LYS A 555 28.81 -17.90 26.83
CA LYS A 555 30.24 -17.52 26.83
C LYS A 555 30.86 -17.27 25.45
N GLY A 556 30.05 -17.28 24.40
CA GLY A 556 30.48 -16.79 23.09
C GLY A 556 30.74 -15.29 23.14
N GLU A 557 31.76 -14.87 22.42
CA GLU A 557 32.18 -13.47 22.30
C GLU A 557 32.05 -12.98 20.86
N TYR A 558 31.82 -11.68 20.70
CA TYR A 558 31.84 -11.01 19.41
C TYR A 558 32.49 -9.62 19.54
N ARG A 559 33.50 -9.35 18.71
CA ARG A 559 34.14 -8.03 18.65
C ARG A 559 33.22 -7.04 17.94
N LEU A 560 32.75 -6.04 18.69
CA LEU A 560 31.88 -4.98 18.20
C LEU A 560 32.65 -3.85 17.52
N ALA A 561 33.81 -3.48 18.07
CA ALA A 561 34.64 -2.41 17.52
C ALA A 561 36.12 -2.63 17.84
N LYS A 562 36.98 -2.01 17.03
CA LYS A 562 38.43 -1.89 17.24
C LYS A 562 38.79 -0.41 17.21
N VAL A 563 39.56 0.05 18.20
CA VAL A 563 39.98 1.45 18.35
C VAL A 563 41.49 1.50 18.45
N HIS A 564 42.11 2.17 17.49
CA HIS A 564 43.54 2.47 17.52
C HIS A 564 43.84 3.64 18.45
N LEU A 565 44.83 3.52 19.33
CA LEU A 565 45.30 4.59 20.21
C LEU A 565 46.79 4.83 19.97
N GLU A 566 47.14 6.05 19.54
CA GLU A 566 48.52 6.53 19.51
C GLU A 566 49.09 6.63 20.94
N PRO A 567 50.43 6.72 21.09
CA PRO A 567 51.06 7.07 22.36
C PRO A 567 50.45 8.33 22.99
N ASP A 568 50.26 8.31 24.31
CA ASP A 568 49.65 9.38 25.12
C ASP A 568 48.23 9.82 24.69
N ALA A 569 47.56 9.07 23.81
CA ALA A 569 46.25 9.43 23.30
C ALA A 569 45.11 9.03 24.24
N SER A 570 44.01 9.78 24.18
CA SER A 570 42.74 9.39 24.79
C SER A 570 41.60 9.48 23.78
N LYS A 571 40.71 8.50 23.79
CA LYS A 571 39.48 8.48 22.97
C LYS A 571 38.27 8.14 23.82
N SER A 572 37.12 8.67 23.44
CA SER A 572 35.84 8.34 24.06
C SER A 572 34.98 7.52 23.11
N LEU A 573 34.27 6.55 23.67
CA LEU A 573 33.22 5.80 22.99
C LEU A 573 31.91 6.04 23.73
N PHE A 574 30.87 6.38 22.98
CA PHE A 574 29.50 6.39 23.48
C PHE A 574 28.80 5.14 22.98
N ILE A 575 28.47 4.24 23.91
CA ILE A 575 27.91 2.92 23.60
C ILE A 575 26.49 2.89 24.13
N GLN A 576 25.54 2.51 23.31
CA GLN A 576 24.15 2.35 23.72
C GLN A 576 23.61 0.97 23.35
N THR A 577 22.90 0.33 24.27
CA THR A 577 22.30 -0.99 24.04
C THR A 577 21.12 -1.22 24.98
N LEU A 578 20.38 -2.30 24.79
CA LEU A 578 19.33 -2.74 25.69
C LEU A 578 19.19 -4.26 25.66
N PRO A 579 18.89 -4.92 26.79
CA PRO A 579 18.55 -6.33 26.81
C PRO A 579 17.31 -6.65 25.98
N LEU A 580 17.44 -7.60 25.05
CA LEU A 580 16.39 -8.00 24.11
C LEU A 580 15.70 -9.29 24.55
N SER A 581 14.38 -9.36 24.36
CA SER A 581 13.58 -10.54 24.70
C SER A 581 14.05 -11.80 23.95
N GLY A 582 13.78 -12.97 24.52
CA GLY A 582 14.24 -14.26 24.02
C GLY A 582 15.72 -14.57 24.35
N GLY A 583 16.58 -13.55 24.47
CA GLY A 583 17.98 -13.70 24.89
C GLY A 583 18.15 -13.88 26.40
N SER A 584 19.28 -14.45 26.82
CA SER A 584 19.67 -14.58 28.22
C SER A 584 20.56 -13.43 28.68
N TYR A 585 20.14 -12.73 29.73
CA TYR A 585 20.89 -11.65 30.38
C TYR A 585 21.11 -12.00 31.88
N PRO A 586 22.20 -11.53 32.51
CA PRO A 586 23.11 -10.47 32.06
C PRO A 586 24.07 -10.85 30.94
N ALA A 587 24.56 -9.83 30.24
CA ALA A 587 25.64 -9.88 29.26
C ALA A 587 26.78 -8.96 29.68
N THR A 588 27.96 -9.10 29.07
CA THR A 588 29.15 -8.31 29.42
C THR A 588 29.71 -7.60 28.21
N LEU A 589 29.95 -6.30 28.34
CA LEU A 589 30.82 -5.56 27.43
C LEU A 589 32.22 -5.49 28.04
N THR A 590 33.23 -5.84 27.25
CA THR A 590 34.64 -5.86 27.70
C THR A 590 35.45 -4.91 26.84
N LEU A 591 36.26 -4.07 27.49
CA LEU A 591 37.32 -3.28 26.86
C LEU A 591 38.67 -3.90 27.22
N ARG A 592 39.44 -4.30 26.19
CA ARG A 592 40.73 -5.00 26.34
C ARG A 592 41.64 -4.80 25.11
N PRO A 593 42.95 -5.10 25.19
CA PRO A 593 43.83 -5.11 24.02
C PRO A 593 43.38 -6.14 22.98
N VAL A 594 43.65 -5.89 21.70
CA VAL A 594 43.32 -6.84 20.64
C VAL A 594 44.16 -8.12 20.78
N GLY A 595 43.50 -9.29 20.72
CA GLY A 595 44.18 -10.59 20.68
C GLY A 595 44.71 -11.10 22.03
N SER A 596 44.28 -10.50 23.14
CA SER A 596 44.76 -10.83 24.47
C SER A 596 44.09 -12.06 25.13
N ASP A 597 43.11 -12.69 24.48
CA ASP A 597 42.43 -13.91 24.97
C ASP A 597 43.36 -15.09 25.20
N ALA A 598 44.39 -15.22 24.36
CA ALA A 598 45.40 -16.27 24.50
C ALA A 598 46.32 -16.04 25.71
N LYS A 599 46.55 -14.78 26.12
CA LYS A 599 47.42 -14.41 27.26
C LYS A 599 46.67 -14.41 28.59
N TYR A 600 45.42 -13.96 28.62
CA TYR A 600 44.61 -13.91 29.85
C TYR A 600 44.26 -15.33 30.34
N SER A 601 43.99 -16.26 29.43
CA SER A 601 43.74 -17.67 29.76
C SER A 601 44.98 -18.36 30.36
N SER A 602 46.19 -18.04 29.91
CA SER A 602 47.43 -18.58 30.47
C SER A 602 47.81 -17.97 31.82
N GLU A 603 47.54 -16.67 32.04
CA GLU A 603 47.82 -16.01 33.31
C GLU A 603 46.80 -16.34 34.41
N VAL A 604 45.52 -16.54 34.08
CA VAL A 604 44.50 -17.00 35.05
C VAL A 604 44.70 -18.47 35.41
N ALA A 605 45.17 -19.31 34.47
CA ALA A 605 45.56 -20.69 34.77
C ALA A 605 46.80 -20.76 35.69
N ALA A 606 47.72 -19.80 35.58
CA ALA A 606 48.92 -19.70 36.43
C ALA A 606 48.66 -19.08 37.83
N ARG A 607 47.46 -18.52 38.08
CA ARG A 607 47.09 -17.88 39.35
C ARG A 607 46.06 -18.64 40.20
N LYS A 608 45.76 -19.90 39.87
CA LYS A 608 45.09 -20.78 40.83
C LYS A 608 46.13 -21.39 41.77
N PRO A 609 45.99 -21.24 43.12
CA PRO A 609 46.73 -22.08 44.06
C PRO A 609 46.31 -23.54 43.95
#